data_AF-G6C0X8-F1
#
_entry.id   AF-G6C0X8-F1
#
_cell.length_a   1.000
_cell.length_b   1.000
_cell.length_c   1.000
_cell.angle_alpha   90.00
_cell.angle_beta   90.00
_cell.angle_gamma   90.00
#
_symmetry.space_group_name_H-M   'P 1'
#
loop_
_entity.id
_entity.type
_entity.pdbx_description
1 polymer ?
#
loop_
_entity_poly.entity_id
_entity_poly.type
_entity_poly.pdbx_seq_one_letter_code
_entity_poly.pdbx_strand_id
1 'polypeptide(L)' 'MACSIAETYYEISDKFIEFCYPKISPSMKTSLKNILLLVKKQNRLNNNLEKVLNL' A
#
# COMPACT_ATOMS: atom_id res chain seq x y z
N MET A 1 -7.44 25.24 -11.24
CA MET A 1 -7.58 23.79 -11.03
C MET A 1 -6.76 23.46 -9.81
N ALA A 2 -7.39 23.37 -8.63
CA ALA A 2 -6.70 22.97 -7.41
C ALA A 2 -6.71 21.44 -7.39
N CYS A 3 -5.61 20.81 -7.80
CA CYS A 3 -5.43 19.38 -7.52
C CYS A 3 -5.50 19.22 -6.00
N SER A 4 -6.34 18.31 -5.52
CA SER A 4 -6.43 18.08 -4.08
C SER A 4 -5.06 17.62 -3.58
N ILE A 5 -4.69 17.98 -2.35
CA ILE A 5 -3.44 17.48 -1.74
C ILE A 5 -3.39 15.93 -1.82
N ALA A 6 -4.54 15.26 -1.73
CA ALA A 6 -4.66 13.82 -1.90
C ALA A 6 -4.25 13.33 -3.31
N GLU A 7 -4.44 14.13 -4.36
CA GLU A 7 -4.01 13.81 -5.73
C GLU A 7 -2.50 13.91 -5.94
N THR A 8 -1.83 14.79 -5.20
CA THR A 8 -0.37 15.00 -5.30
C THR A 8 0.44 13.97 -4.49
N TYR A 9 -0.17 13.33 -3.49
CA TYR A 9 0.48 12.37 -2.58
C TYR A 9 -0.03 10.92 -2.76
N TYR A 10 -0.50 10.54 -3.95
CA TYR A 10 -0.97 9.17 -4.21
C TYR A 10 0.12 8.10 -4.12
N GLU A 11 1.39 8.49 -4.16
CA GLU A 11 2.51 7.57 -4.02
C GLU A 11 3.03 7.56 -2.59
N ILE A 12 2.70 6.49 -1.87
CA ILE A 12 3.39 6.16 -0.62
C ILE A 12 4.86 5.94 -0.98
N SER A 13 5.75 6.73 -0.38
CA SER A 13 7.19 6.61 -0.61
C SER A 13 7.70 5.24 -0.16
N ASP A 14 8.55 4.62 -0.98
CA ASP A 14 9.21 3.35 -0.67
C ASP A 14 9.90 3.41 0.72
N LYS A 15 10.53 4.54 1.06
CA LYS A 15 11.16 4.77 2.38
C LYS A 15 10.19 4.62 3.56
N PHE A 16 8.94 5.05 3.39
CA PHE A 16 7.92 4.94 4.44
C PHE A 16 7.50 3.48 4.63
N ILE A 17 7.34 2.76 3.51
CA ILE A 17 7.03 1.32 3.53
C ILE A 17 8.15 0.54 4.21
N GLU A 18 9.41 0.77 3.81
CA GLU A 18 10.57 0.10 4.38
C GLU A 18 10.70 0.34 5.89
N PHE A 19 10.35 1.54 6.36
CA PHE A 19 10.39 1.87 7.78
C PHE A 19 9.24 1.23 8.58
N CYS A 20 8.02 1.28 8.05
CA CYS A 20 6.81 0.86 8.75
C CYS A 20 6.59 -0.65 8.67
N TYR A 21 6.74 -1.25 7.48
CA TYR A 21 6.35 -2.63 7.22
C TYR A 21 7.03 -3.65 8.15
N PRO A 22 8.34 -3.59 8.44
CA PRO A 22 8.97 -4.52 9.37
C PRO A 22 8.38 -4.47 10.78
N LYS A 23 7.93 -3.28 11.22
CA LYS A 23 7.41 -3.00 12.58
C LYS A 23 5.96 -3.43 12.79
N ILE A 24 5.26 -3.79 11.71
CA ILE A 24 3.89 -4.31 11.79
C ILE A 24 3.93 -5.74 12.36
N SER A 25 2.99 -6.07 13.24
CA SER A 25 2.89 -7.41 13.82
C SER A 25 2.62 -8.46 12.74
N PRO A 26 3.05 -9.72 12.93
CA PRO A 26 2.83 -10.78 11.94
C PRO A 26 1.35 -10.97 11.55
N SER A 27 0.43 -10.90 12.51
CA SER A 27 -1.01 -11.01 12.23
C SER A 27 -1.53 -9.87 11.38
N MET A 28 -1.08 -8.63 11.63
CA MET A 28 -1.44 -7.47 10.83
C MET A 28 -0.86 -7.56 9.41
N LYS A 29 0.36 -8.10 9.23
CA LYS A 29 0.92 -8.35 7.88
C LYS A 29 0.04 -9.30 7.06
N THR A 30 -0.42 -10.38 7.68
CA THR A 30 -1.34 -11.34 7.03
C THR A 30 -2.67 -10.69 6.66
N SER A 31 -3.29 -9.96 7.60
CA SER A 31 -4.54 -9.24 7.33
C SER A 31 -4.38 -8.20 6.23
N LEU A 32 -3.29 -7.44 6.23
CA LEU A 32 -2.98 -6.45 5.21
C LEU A 32 -2.82 -7.12 3.83
N LYS A 33 -2.10 -8.24 3.74
CA LYS A 33 -1.96 -9.01 2.49
C LYS A 33 -3.32 -9.45 1.94
N ASN A 34 -4.19 -9.96 2.80
CA ASN A 34 -5.54 -10.41 2.40
C ASN A 34 -6.40 -9.24 1.89
N ILE A 35 -6.39 -8.10 2.59
CA ILE A 35 -7.11 -6.89 2.15
C ILE A 35 -6.58 -6.43 0.79
N LEU A 36 -5.26 -6.34 0.63
CA LEU A 36 -4.67 -5.83 -0.61
C LEU A 36 -4.91 -6.79 -1.80
N LEU A 37 -4.94 -8.11 -1.57
CA LEU A 37 -5.38 -9.09 -2.59
C LEU A 37 -6.82 -8.85 -3.05
N LEU A 38 -7.73 -8.51 -2.13
CA LEU A 38 -9.12 -8.18 -2.48
C LEU A 38 -9.21 -6.87 -3.29
N VAL A 39 -8.39 -5.87 -2.93
CA VAL A 39 -8.31 -4.60 -3.67
C VAL A 39 -7.68 -4.79 -5.06
N LYS A 40 -6.65 -5.65 -5.20
CA LYS A 40 -6.04 -6.02 -6.49
C LYS A 40 -7.07 -6.66 -7.43
N LYS A 41 -7.91 -7.57 -6.93
CA LYS A 41 -9.01 -8.17 -7.70
C LYS A 41 -10.01 -7.14 -8.23
N GLN A 42 -10.13 -5.99 -7.58
CA GLN A 42 -10.99 -4.89 -8.02
C GLN A 42 -10.28 -3.91 -8.96
N ASN A 43 -9.02 -4.19 -9.35
CA ASN A 43 -8.15 -3.32 -10.14
C ASN A 43 -8.00 -1.90 -9.57
N ARG A 44 -8.03 -1.80 -8.23
CA ARG A 44 -7.95 -0.53 -7.46
C ARG A 44 -6.65 -0.41 -6.67
N LEU A 45 -5.74 -1.36 -6.82
CA LEU A 45 -4.49 -1.39 -6.07
C LEU A 45 -3.44 -0.51 -6.75
N ASN A 46 -2.78 0.34 -5.96
CA ASN A 46 -1.68 1.18 -6.43
C ASN A 46 -0.39 0.33 -6.61
N ASN A 47 0.37 0.60 -7.67
CA ASN A 47 1.64 -0.06 -8.00
C ASN A 47 2.67 -0.08 -6.86
N ASN A 48 2.75 0.98 -6.03
CA ASN A 48 3.67 1.01 -4.90
C ASN A 48 3.27 0.00 -3.81
N LEU A 49 1.98 -0.24 -3.62
CA LEU A 49 1.49 -1.27 -2.70
C LEU A 49 1.67 -2.69 -3.25
N GLU A 50 1.65 -2.87 -4.57
CA GLU A 50 2.00 -4.16 -5.18
C GLU A 50 3.43 -4.58 -4.84
N LYS A 51 4.39 -3.64 -4.91
CA LYS A 51 5.80 -3.90 -4.55
C LYS A 51 5.96 -4.42 -3.13
N VAL A 52 5.19 -3.89 -2.18
CA VAL A 52 5.26 -4.30 -0.75
C VAL A 52 4.82 -5.74 -0.56
N LEU A 53 3.92 -6.21 -1.41
CA LEU A 53 3.26 -7.50 -1.25
C LEU A 53 4.04 -8.66 -1.86
N ASN A 54 5.08 -8.38 -2.66
CA ASN A 54 5.74 -9.37 -3.52
C ASN A 54 4.70 -10.21 -4.31
N LEU A 55 3.66 -9.55 -4.84
CA LEU A 55 2.53 -10.15 -5.57
C LEU A 55 2.60 -9.92 -7.08
#